data_AF-A0A8J2ML11-F1
#
_entry.id   AF-A0A8J2ML11-F1
#
_cell.length_a   1.000
_cell.length_b   1.000
_cell.length_c   1.000
_cell.angle_alpha   90.00
_cell.angle_beta   90.00
_cell.angle_gamma   90.00
#
_symmetry.space_group_name_H-M   'P 1'
#
loop_
_entity.id
_entity.type
_entity.pdbx_description
1 polymer ?
#
loop_
_entity_poly.entity_id
_entity_poly.type
_entity_poly.pdbx_seq_one_letter_code
_entity_poly.pdbx_strand_id
1 'polypeptide(L)'
;MNVDHVIQLSKAKKACRANHRIFYNSNIEPKAKIICYQLLVRLIISYAAPVLWNTGPSVMEHYRRFERSCLRACLGRYRTVDSNFTKRIDNKSIYDTANISRFDTFCLTLTRNYFSNVYQINKDLLNKLKVENNTMVLRMAKSNYSPPELFTNLDRLGLIQDSDNIPVICHIQRHCARKAVFTDTDIPKD
;
A
#
# COMPACT_ATOMS: atom_id res chain seq x y z
N MET A 1 9.86 -2.79 17.71
CA MET A 1 8.70 -3.10 16.82
C MET A 1 7.76 -1.92 16.86
N ASN A 2 7.34 -1.39 15.70
CA ASN A 2 6.52 -0.19 15.62
C ASN A 2 5.09 -0.49 16.14
N VAL A 3 4.66 0.05 17.28
CA VAL A 3 3.44 -0.40 17.99
C VAL A 3 2.16 -0.17 17.16
N ASP A 4 2.17 0.82 16.29
CA ASP A 4 0.97 1.28 15.59
C ASP A 4 0.42 0.30 14.56
N HIS A 5 1.28 -0.39 13.81
CA HIS A 5 0.83 -1.35 12.80
C HIS A 5 0.08 -2.54 13.42
N VAL A 6 0.52 -2.97 14.62
CA VAL A 6 -0.12 -4.05 15.38
C VAL A 6 -1.51 -3.62 15.84
N ILE A 7 -1.63 -2.39 16.34
CA ILE A 7 -2.92 -1.84 16.77
C ILE A 7 -3.90 -1.76 15.59
N GLN A 8 -3.47 -1.25 14.44
CA GLN A 8 -4.34 -1.13 13.27
C GLN A 8 -4.79 -2.49 12.73
N LEU A 9 -3.88 -3.46 12.63
CA LEU A 9 -4.24 -4.82 12.25
C LEU A 9 -5.18 -5.47 13.28
N SER A 10 -5.02 -5.19 14.57
CA SER A 10 -5.92 -5.66 15.63
C SER A 10 -7.34 -5.10 15.45
N LYS A 11 -7.46 -3.80 15.19
CA LYS A 11 -8.76 -3.15 14.88
C LYS A 11 -9.42 -3.78 13.65
N ALA A 12 -8.67 -3.96 12.58
CA ALA A 12 -9.18 -4.57 11.35
C ALA A 12 -9.62 -6.03 11.54
N LYS A 13 -8.85 -6.81 12.32
CA LYS A 13 -9.23 -8.18 12.71
C LYS A 13 -10.53 -8.19 13.50
N LYS A 14 -10.70 -7.28 14.46
CA LYS A 14 -11.96 -7.13 15.22
C LYS A 14 -13.14 -6.81 14.31
N ALA A 15 -12.98 -5.86 13.39
CA ALA A 15 -14.03 -5.52 12.41
C ALA A 15 -14.37 -6.70 11.49
N CYS A 16 -13.37 -7.44 11.02
CA CYS A 16 -13.58 -8.63 10.20
C CYS A 16 -14.33 -9.74 10.97
N ARG A 17 -14.02 -9.94 12.26
CA ARG A 17 -14.71 -10.91 13.13
C ARG A 17 -16.14 -10.49 13.44
N ALA A 18 -16.38 -9.21 13.71
CA ALA A 18 -17.73 -8.68 13.94
C ALA A 18 -18.65 -8.95 12.74
N ASN A 19 -18.10 -8.88 11.52
CA ASN A 19 -18.83 -9.09 10.27
C ASN A 19 -18.63 -10.49 9.66
N HIS A 20 -18.17 -11.49 10.44
CA HIS A 20 -17.85 -12.83 9.90
C HIS A 20 -19.05 -13.49 9.19
N ARG A 21 -20.28 -13.27 9.67
CA ARG A 21 -21.49 -13.81 9.06
C ARG A 21 -21.68 -13.34 7.62
N ILE A 22 -21.18 -12.16 7.24
CA ILE A 22 -21.26 -11.66 5.87
C ILE A 22 -20.21 -12.38 5.02
N PHE A 23 -18.97 -12.42 5.48
CA PHE A 23 -17.85 -12.92 4.67
C PHE A 23 -17.93 -14.43 4.42
N TYR A 24 -18.38 -15.21 5.41
CA TYR A 24 -18.40 -16.68 5.31
C TYR A 24 -19.73 -17.26 4.80
N ASN A 25 -20.76 -16.45 4.59
CA ASN A 25 -22.08 -16.96 4.19
C ASN A 25 -22.12 -17.37 2.70
N SER A 26 -22.44 -18.63 2.40
CA SER A 26 -22.52 -19.17 1.04
C SER A 26 -23.59 -18.51 0.16
N ASN A 27 -24.63 -17.92 0.77
CA ASN A 27 -25.80 -17.40 0.07
C ASN A 27 -25.58 -15.98 -0.46
N ILE A 28 -24.51 -15.30 -0.04
CA ILE A 28 -24.17 -13.95 -0.50
C ILE A 28 -23.18 -14.06 -1.65
N GLU A 29 -23.44 -13.33 -2.73
CA GLU A 29 -22.55 -13.27 -3.88
C GLU A 29 -21.13 -12.81 -3.46
N PRO A 30 -20.06 -13.46 -3.96
CA PRO A 30 -18.68 -13.07 -3.63
C PRO A 30 -18.37 -11.59 -3.88
N LYS A 31 -18.93 -11.00 -4.95
CA LYS A 31 -18.74 -9.59 -5.29
C LYS A 31 -19.27 -8.65 -4.21
N ALA A 32 -20.46 -8.92 -3.67
CA ALA A 32 -21.04 -8.15 -2.57
C ALA A 32 -20.17 -8.24 -1.31
N LYS A 33 -19.65 -9.43 -0.99
CA LYS A 33 -18.73 -9.62 0.15
C LYS A 33 -17.42 -8.83 -0.01
N ILE A 34 -16.88 -8.79 -1.23
CA ILE A 34 -15.67 -8.00 -1.53
C ILE A 34 -15.94 -6.51 -1.32
N ILE A 35 -17.09 -6.00 -1.76
CA ILE A 35 -17.51 -4.61 -1.50
C ILE A 35 -17.60 -4.34 0.00
N CYS A 36 -18.26 -5.23 0.77
CA CYS A 36 -18.30 -5.12 2.23
C CYS A 36 -16.90 -5.14 2.86
N TYR A 37 -15.99 -5.98 2.36
CA TYR A 37 -14.60 -6.01 2.82
C TYR A 37 -13.90 -4.67 2.56
N GLN A 38 -14.06 -4.10 1.36
CA GLN A 38 -13.48 -2.80 1.00
C GLN A 38 -13.98 -1.70 1.92
N LEU A 39 -15.29 -1.66 2.20
CA LEU A 39 -15.91 -0.64 3.04
C LEU A 39 -15.61 -0.81 4.54
N LEU A 40 -15.70 -2.02 5.08
CA LEU A 40 -15.68 -2.24 6.53
C LEU A 40 -14.29 -2.55 7.09
N VAL A 41 -13.43 -3.20 6.31
CA VAL A 41 -12.14 -3.71 6.79
C VAL A 41 -10.98 -3.01 6.11
N ARG A 42 -11.03 -2.86 4.78
CA ARG A 42 -9.92 -2.28 4.01
C ARG A 42 -9.68 -0.82 4.39
N LEU A 43 -10.73 -0.04 4.64
CA LEU A 43 -10.60 1.34 5.14
C LEU A 43 -9.83 1.44 6.46
N ILE A 44 -10.01 0.49 7.39
CA ILE A 44 -9.33 0.49 8.69
C ILE A 44 -7.82 0.27 8.50
N ILE A 45 -7.44 -0.69 7.67
CA ILE A 45 -6.02 -0.96 7.41
C ILE A 45 -5.38 0.14 6.55
N SER A 46 -6.12 0.79 5.65
CA SER A 46 -5.60 1.86 4.81
C SER A 46 -5.61 3.25 5.45
N TYR A 47 -6.17 3.41 6.66
CA TYR A 47 -6.19 4.69 7.37
C TYR A 47 -4.79 5.31 7.49
N ALA A 48 -3.78 4.47 7.74
CA ALA A 48 -2.40 4.90 7.84
C ALA A 48 -1.63 4.74 6.52
N ALA A 49 -2.29 4.75 5.34
CA ALA A 49 -1.62 4.57 4.05
C ALA A 49 -0.38 5.47 3.86
N PRO A 50 -0.39 6.77 4.23
CA PRO A 50 0.78 7.65 4.18
C PRO A 50 1.95 7.25 5.08
N VAL A 51 1.72 6.39 6.08
CA VAL A 51 2.79 5.81 6.91
C VAL A 51 3.20 4.44 6.38
N LEU A 52 2.23 3.69 5.84
CA LEU A 52 2.41 2.32 5.39
C LEU A 52 3.26 2.17 4.14
N TRP A 53 3.22 3.12 3.19
CA TRP A 53 4.13 3.08 2.03
C TRP A 53 5.60 3.18 2.45
N ASN A 54 5.86 3.74 3.64
CA ASN A 54 7.20 3.90 4.22
C ASN A 54 7.67 2.66 5.01
N THR A 55 6.82 1.64 5.15
CA THR A 55 7.12 0.46 5.97
C THR A 55 7.96 -0.57 5.23
N GLY A 56 8.78 -1.32 5.97
CA GLY A 56 9.59 -2.38 5.41
C GLY A 56 8.76 -3.54 4.83
N PRO A 57 9.33 -4.34 3.91
CA PRO A 57 8.61 -5.42 3.22
C PRO A 57 8.04 -6.47 4.18
N SER A 58 8.72 -6.72 5.32
CA SER A 58 8.25 -7.64 6.37
C SER A 58 6.95 -7.17 7.01
N VAL A 59 6.84 -5.88 7.34
CA VAL A 59 5.63 -5.27 7.90
C VAL A 59 4.49 -5.30 6.89
N MET A 60 4.78 -4.91 5.64
CA MET A 60 3.78 -4.92 4.57
C MET A 60 3.22 -6.33 4.31
N GLU A 61 4.05 -7.37 4.42
CA GLU A 61 3.59 -8.74 4.25
C GLU A 61 2.58 -9.17 5.34
N HIS A 62 2.62 -8.61 6.55
CA HIS A 62 1.56 -8.84 7.55
C HIS A 62 0.20 -8.30 7.08
N TYR A 63 0.17 -7.13 6.45
CA TYR A 63 -1.05 -6.56 5.87
C TYR A 63 -1.55 -7.40 4.70
N ARG A 64 -0.66 -7.78 3.78
CA ARG A 64 -1.03 -8.59 2.62
C ARG A 64 -1.56 -9.97 3.03
N ARG A 65 -0.97 -10.62 4.05
CA ARG A 65 -1.47 -11.89 4.60
C ARG A 65 -2.88 -11.74 5.17
N PHE A 66 -3.12 -10.66 5.92
CA PHE A 66 -4.44 -10.38 6.49
C PHE A 66 -5.49 -10.13 5.39
N GLU A 67 -5.20 -9.26 4.42
CA GLU A 67 -6.07 -8.99 3.27
C GLU A 67 -6.40 -10.29 2.52
N ARG A 68 -5.39 -11.10 2.14
CA ARG A 68 -5.64 -12.37 1.46
C ARG A 68 -6.52 -13.32 2.27
N SER A 69 -6.40 -13.31 3.60
CA SER A 69 -7.28 -14.10 4.47
C SER A 69 -8.75 -13.65 4.36
N CYS A 70 -9.00 -12.33 4.34
CA CYS A 70 -10.34 -11.78 4.16
C CYS A 70 -10.90 -12.09 2.76
N LEU A 71 -10.08 -11.95 1.71
CA LEU A 71 -10.49 -12.24 0.34
C LEU A 71 -10.81 -13.72 0.12
N ARG A 72 -10.03 -14.62 0.71
CA ARG A 72 -10.35 -16.05 0.69
C ARG A 72 -11.71 -16.34 1.33
N ALA A 73 -12.04 -15.66 2.43
CA ALA A 73 -13.37 -15.76 3.02
C ALA A 73 -14.47 -15.25 2.09
N CYS A 74 -14.27 -14.07 1.49
CA CYS A 74 -15.24 -13.52 0.54
C CYS A 74 -15.47 -14.43 -0.67
N LEU A 75 -14.39 -14.99 -1.23
CA LEU A 75 -14.43 -15.85 -2.42
C LEU A 75 -14.79 -17.31 -2.13
N GLY A 76 -14.79 -17.74 -0.87
CA GLY A 76 -14.92 -19.17 -0.51
C GLY A 76 -13.75 -20.04 -1.00
N ARG A 77 -12.60 -19.45 -1.35
CA ARG A 77 -11.45 -20.16 -1.95
C ARG A 77 -10.45 -20.61 -0.89
N TYR A 78 -10.72 -21.79 -0.35
CA TYR A 78 -9.86 -22.49 0.59
C TYR A 78 -9.11 -23.65 -0.08
N ARG A 79 -8.15 -24.24 0.65
CA ARG A 79 -7.53 -25.49 0.21
C ARG A 79 -8.59 -26.59 0.26
N THR A 80 -8.77 -27.31 -0.83
CA THR A 80 -9.78 -28.36 -0.93
C THR A 80 -9.23 -29.71 -0.48
N VAL A 81 -10.11 -30.52 0.11
CA VAL A 81 -9.84 -31.91 0.53
C VAL A 81 -9.44 -32.75 -0.68
N ASP A 82 -10.09 -32.53 -1.83
CA ASP A 82 -9.87 -33.26 -3.10
C ASP A 82 -8.42 -33.17 -3.62
N SER A 83 -7.68 -32.16 -3.17
CA SER A 83 -6.26 -31.99 -3.51
C SER A 83 -5.30 -32.51 -2.44
N ASN A 84 -5.79 -33.28 -1.45
CA ASN A 84 -5.07 -33.61 -0.22
C ASN A 84 -4.49 -32.38 0.48
N PHE A 85 -5.14 -31.22 0.34
CA PHE A 85 -4.64 -29.90 0.80
C PHE A 85 -3.25 -29.51 0.27
N THR A 86 -2.72 -30.21 -0.75
CA THR A 86 -1.37 -29.99 -1.29
C THR A 86 -1.32 -28.84 -2.30
N LYS A 87 -2.40 -28.62 -3.06
CA LYS A 87 -2.45 -27.54 -4.05
C LYS A 87 -2.44 -26.18 -3.37
N ARG A 88 -1.37 -25.43 -3.58
CA ARG A 88 -1.27 -24.02 -3.18
C ARG A 88 -2.05 -23.16 -4.17
N ILE A 89 -2.97 -22.36 -3.65
CA ILE A 89 -3.63 -21.31 -4.43
C ILE A 89 -2.66 -20.14 -4.53
N ASP A 90 -2.30 -19.79 -5.77
CA ASP A 90 -1.43 -18.66 -6.06
C ASP A 90 -2.03 -17.34 -5.55
N ASN A 91 -1.17 -16.48 -5.02
CA ASN A 91 -1.59 -15.22 -4.42
C ASN A 91 -2.14 -14.24 -5.47
N LYS A 92 -1.55 -14.22 -6.68
CA LYS A 92 -2.00 -13.33 -7.77
C LYS A 92 -3.43 -13.65 -8.17
N SER A 93 -3.73 -14.96 -8.32
CA SER A 93 -5.08 -15.43 -8.68
C SER A 93 -6.20 -14.94 -7.74
N ILE A 94 -5.91 -14.73 -6.45
CA ILE A 94 -6.89 -14.23 -5.46
C ILE A 94 -7.26 -12.79 -5.76
N TYR A 95 -6.26 -11.96 -6.07
CA TYR A 95 -6.45 -10.55 -6.41
C TYR A 95 -7.16 -10.40 -7.74
N ASP A 96 -6.72 -11.15 -8.75
CA ASP A 96 -7.31 -11.13 -10.09
C ASP A 96 -8.79 -11.55 -10.04
N THR A 97 -9.11 -12.61 -9.29
CA THR A 97 -10.50 -13.06 -9.12
C THR A 97 -11.36 -12.05 -8.35
N ALA A 98 -10.79 -11.42 -7.33
CA ALA A 98 -11.50 -10.40 -6.56
C ALA A 98 -11.61 -9.05 -7.29
N ASN A 99 -10.93 -8.90 -8.43
CA ASN A 99 -10.82 -7.65 -9.19
C ASN A 99 -10.43 -6.45 -8.32
N ILE A 100 -9.40 -6.64 -7.49
CA ILE A 100 -8.86 -5.58 -6.63
C ILE A 100 -7.34 -5.55 -6.69
N SER A 101 -6.79 -4.34 -6.62
CA SER A 101 -5.34 -4.16 -6.51
C SER A 101 -4.82 -4.73 -5.18
N ARG A 102 -3.56 -5.16 -5.19
CA ARG A 102 -2.83 -5.58 -3.98
C ARG A 102 -2.77 -4.44 -2.97
N PHE A 103 -2.81 -4.74 -1.67
CA PHE A 103 -2.86 -3.71 -0.62
C PHE A 103 -1.81 -2.60 -0.73
N ASP A 104 -0.54 -2.95 -0.98
CA ASP A 104 0.54 -1.98 -1.13
C ASP A 104 0.38 -1.09 -2.35
N THR A 105 -0.01 -1.66 -3.50
CA THR A 105 -0.32 -0.88 -4.71
C THR A 105 -1.47 0.09 -4.43
N PHE A 106 -2.50 -0.36 -3.72
CA PHE A 106 -3.60 0.48 -3.29
C PHE A 106 -3.16 1.62 -2.36
N CYS A 107 -2.30 1.35 -1.37
CA CYS A 107 -1.73 2.39 -0.51
C CYS A 107 -0.89 3.40 -1.29
N LEU A 108 -0.12 2.94 -2.30
CA LEU A 108 0.64 3.81 -3.19
C LEU A 108 -0.29 4.73 -3.99
N THR A 109 -1.33 4.17 -4.62
CA THR A 109 -2.33 4.96 -5.36
C THR A 109 -3.03 5.97 -4.45
N LEU A 110 -3.44 5.58 -3.25
CA LEU A 110 -4.04 6.50 -2.28
C LEU A 110 -3.10 7.65 -1.90
N THR A 111 -1.84 7.33 -1.66
CA THR A 111 -0.82 8.32 -1.30
C THR A 111 -0.59 9.27 -2.46
N ARG A 112 -0.43 8.75 -3.69
CA ARG A 112 -0.32 9.56 -4.92
C ARG A 112 -1.48 10.51 -5.10
N ASN A 113 -2.72 10.00 -5.00
CA ASN A 113 -3.93 10.79 -5.15
C ASN A 113 -4.05 11.87 -4.07
N TYR A 114 -3.64 11.56 -2.83
CA TYR A 114 -3.60 12.55 -1.77
C TYR A 114 -2.64 13.69 -2.14
N PHE A 115 -1.40 13.39 -2.52
CA PHE A 115 -0.42 14.43 -2.85
C PHE A 115 -0.78 15.19 -4.13
N SER A 116 -1.27 14.54 -5.19
CA SER A 116 -1.71 15.23 -6.41
C SER A 116 -2.78 16.28 -6.11
N ASN A 117 -3.67 15.98 -5.16
CA ASN A 117 -4.77 16.86 -4.79
C ASN A 117 -4.34 17.91 -3.75
N VAL A 118 -3.40 17.61 -2.83
CA VAL A 118 -2.89 18.57 -1.86
C VAL A 118 -2.35 19.81 -2.54
N TYR A 119 -1.62 19.67 -3.66
CA TYR A 119 -1.10 20.81 -4.43
C TYR A 119 -2.21 21.68 -5.04
N GLN A 120 -3.37 21.11 -5.36
CA GLN A 120 -4.52 21.82 -5.94
C GLN A 120 -5.37 22.54 -4.89
N ILE A 121 -5.33 22.12 -3.63
CA ILE A 121 -6.12 22.74 -2.57
C ILE A 121 -5.46 24.06 -2.15
N ASN A 122 -6.17 25.17 -2.31
CA ASN A 122 -5.74 26.49 -1.85
C ASN A 122 -6.23 26.73 -0.41
N LYS A 123 -5.52 26.14 0.57
CA LYS A 123 -5.73 26.40 2.00
C LYS A 123 -4.39 26.68 2.68
N ASP A 124 -4.34 27.74 3.48
CA ASP A 124 -3.12 28.21 4.15
C ASP A 124 -2.41 27.13 4.98
N LEU A 125 -3.18 26.29 5.68
CA LEU A 125 -2.63 25.19 6.48
C LEU A 125 -1.90 24.15 5.62
N LEU A 126 -2.45 23.82 4.45
CA LEU A 126 -1.90 22.82 3.54
C LEU A 126 -0.78 23.40 2.67
N ASN A 127 -0.82 24.70 2.36
CA ASN A 127 0.24 25.39 1.64
C ASN A 127 1.58 25.29 2.39
N LYS A 128 1.57 25.29 3.74
CA LYS A 128 2.78 25.07 4.55
C LYS A 128 3.41 23.67 4.40
N LEU A 129 2.63 22.68 3.96
CA LEU A 129 3.10 21.31 3.75
C LEU A 129 3.57 21.07 2.31
N LYS A 130 3.33 22.02 1.40
CA LYS A 130 3.79 21.94 0.01
C LYS A 130 5.28 22.24 -0.05
N VAL A 131 6.03 21.36 -0.70
CA VAL A 131 7.40 21.67 -1.11
C VAL A 131 7.32 22.25 -2.51
N GLU A 132 7.51 23.56 -2.63
CA GLU A 132 7.42 24.28 -3.91
C GLU A 132 8.76 24.31 -4.65
N ASN A 133 9.88 24.17 -3.94
CA ASN A 133 11.20 24.31 -4.52
C ASN A 133 11.79 22.96 -4.96
N ASN A 134 11.72 22.67 -6.27
CA ASN A 134 12.30 21.47 -6.89
C ASN A 134 13.81 21.31 -6.60
N THR A 135 14.58 22.40 -6.51
CA THR A 135 16.01 22.32 -6.20
C THR A 135 16.26 21.84 -4.76
N MET A 136 15.36 22.19 -3.84
CA MET A 136 15.41 21.72 -2.46
C MET A 136 15.11 20.23 -2.38
N VAL A 137 14.14 19.75 -3.17
CA VAL A 137 13.80 18.31 -3.30
C VAL A 137 15.01 17.52 -3.81
N LEU A 138 15.66 17.97 -4.87
CA LEU A 138 16.85 17.30 -5.42
C LEU A 138 18.02 17.29 -4.43
N ARG A 139 18.21 18.38 -3.68
CA ARG A 139 19.22 18.44 -2.62
C ARG A 139 18.90 17.46 -1.48
N MET A 140 17.63 17.36 -1.07
CA MET A 140 17.19 16.40 -0.07
C MET A 140 17.34 14.95 -0.54
N ALA A 141 17.08 14.66 -1.83
CA ALA A 141 17.29 13.35 -2.44
C ALA A 141 18.74 12.87 -2.33
N LYS A 142 19.70 13.80 -2.46
CA LYS A 142 21.13 13.54 -2.34
C LYS A 142 21.63 13.53 -0.88
N SER A 143 20.78 13.84 0.08
CA SER A 143 21.17 13.98 1.48
C SER A 143 20.91 12.72 2.34
N ASN A 144 21.56 12.68 3.51
CA ASN A 144 21.22 11.85 4.69
C ASN A 144 19.74 11.84 5.10
N TYR A 145 18.99 12.88 4.74
CA TYR A 145 17.70 13.20 5.32
C TYR A 145 16.61 13.13 4.24
N SER A 146 15.79 12.08 4.31
CA SER A 146 14.69 11.84 3.40
C SER A 146 13.36 12.01 4.15
N PRO A 147 12.79 13.22 4.19
CA PRO A 147 11.47 13.41 4.79
C PRO A 147 10.41 12.66 3.95
N PRO A 148 9.27 12.25 4.53
CA PRO A 148 8.23 11.50 3.82
C PRO A 148 7.76 12.16 2.51
N GLU A 149 7.74 13.50 2.48
CA GLU A 149 7.33 14.34 1.37
C GLU A 149 8.32 14.32 0.20
N LEU A 150 9.58 13.92 0.43
CA LEU A 150 10.60 13.85 -0.61
C LEU A 150 10.18 12.87 -1.70
N PHE A 151 9.72 11.68 -1.30
CA PHE A 151 9.33 10.64 -2.24
C PHE A 151 8.18 11.10 -3.13
N THR A 152 7.19 11.77 -2.55
CA THR A 152 5.99 12.18 -3.28
C THR A 152 6.30 13.35 -4.21
N ASN A 153 7.27 14.19 -3.86
CA ASN A 153 7.81 15.19 -4.78
C ASN A 153 8.63 14.57 -5.92
N LEU A 154 9.48 13.59 -5.63
CA LEU A 154 10.23 12.87 -6.67
C LEU A 154 9.28 12.11 -7.61
N ASP A 155 8.21 11.52 -7.06
CA ASP A 155 7.16 10.85 -7.81
C ASP A 155 6.38 11.85 -8.68
N ARG A 156 6.04 13.03 -8.15
CA ARG A 156 5.43 14.13 -8.91
C ARG A 156 6.31 14.60 -10.07
N LEU A 157 7.63 14.58 -9.87
CA LEU A 157 8.62 14.94 -10.89
C LEU A 157 8.91 13.79 -11.89
N GLY A 158 8.32 12.60 -11.69
CA GLY A 158 8.56 11.43 -12.54
C GLY A 158 9.95 10.81 -12.37
N LEU A 159 10.72 11.21 -11.36
CA LEU A 159 12.15 10.84 -11.23
C LEU A 159 12.40 9.46 -10.62
N ILE A 160 11.33 8.82 -10.14
CA ILE A 160 11.39 7.55 -9.40
C ILE A 160 10.34 6.56 -9.90
N GLN A 161 9.90 6.75 -11.15
CA GLN A 161 8.90 5.94 -11.83
C GLN A 161 9.59 5.15 -12.95
N ASP A 162 9.10 3.93 -13.23
CA ASP A 162 9.51 3.20 -14.43
C ASP A 162 8.77 3.73 -15.68
N SER A 163 9.02 3.11 -16.84
CA SER A 163 8.38 3.46 -18.10
C SER A 163 6.85 3.36 -18.08
N ASP A 164 6.28 2.62 -17.11
CA ASP A 164 4.86 2.40 -16.92
C ASP A 164 4.26 3.32 -15.83
N ASN A 165 5.01 4.34 -15.37
CA ASN A 165 4.67 5.25 -14.27
C ASN A 165 4.52 4.57 -12.89
N ILE A 166 5.14 3.40 -12.68
CA ILE A 166 5.12 2.66 -11.41
C ILE A 166 6.35 3.07 -10.57
N PRO A 167 6.20 3.40 -9.27
CA PRO A 167 7.34 3.87 -8.48
C PRO A 167 8.34 2.74 -8.19
N VAL A 168 9.62 2.97 -8.50
CA VAL A 168 10.71 1.97 -8.43
C VAL A 168 11.22 1.76 -6.99
N ILE A 169 11.08 2.76 -6.11
CA ILE A 169 11.75 2.79 -4.79
C ILE A 169 11.10 1.87 -3.74
N CYS A 170 10.02 1.15 -4.07
CA CYS A 170 9.38 0.19 -3.15
C CYS A 170 10.30 -0.96 -2.67
N HIS A 171 11.52 -1.07 -3.20
CA HIS A 171 12.42 -2.21 -2.99
C HIS A 171 13.74 -1.88 -2.28
N ILE A 172 14.07 -0.63 -1.98
CA ILE A 172 15.35 -0.30 -1.33
C ILE A 172 15.28 -0.56 0.18
N GLN A 173 16.16 -1.40 0.69
CA GLN A 173 16.31 -1.64 2.13
C GLN A 173 16.78 -0.36 2.84
N ARG A 174 15.90 0.23 3.64
CA ARG A 174 16.17 1.46 4.40
C ARG A 174 17.10 1.28 5.62
N HIS A 175 17.60 0.06 5.84
CA HIS A 175 18.61 -0.24 6.85
C HIS A 175 20.05 0.10 6.42
N CYS A 176 20.25 0.52 5.18
CA CYS A 176 21.55 1.05 4.74
C CYS A 176 21.78 2.46 5.31
N ALA A 177 23.00 2.71 5.79
CA ALA A 177 23.41 4.02 6.31
C ALA A 177 23.26 5.16 5.28
N ARG A 178 23.26 4.80 3.98
CA ARG A 178 23.05 5.72 2.86
C ARG A 178 21.56 5.72 2.47
N LYS A 179 20.86 6.78 2.86
CA LYS A 179 19.44 7.01 2.54
C LYS A 179 19.22 7.85 1.28
N ALA A 180 20.30 8.22 0.60
CA ALA A 180 20.22 8.96 -0.66
C ALA A 180 19.36 8.18 -1.67
N VAL A 181 18.46 8.92 -2.33
CA VAL A 181 17.63 8.39 -3.41
C VAL A 181 18.32 8.73 -4.71
N PHE A 182 18.78 7.71 -5.43
CA PHE A 182 19.30 7.89 -6.78
C PHE A 182 18.13 8.06 -7.74
N THR A 183 18.21 9.10 -8.55
CA THR A 183 17.21 9.41 -9.58
C THR A 183 17.78 9.03 -10.95
N ASP A 184 16.93 8.90 -11.97
CA ASP A 184 17.39 8.54 -13.33
C ASP A 184 18.42 9.52 -13.92
N THR A 185 18.51 10.76 -13.40
CA THR A 185 19.56 11.71 -13.78
C THR A 185 20.95 11.34 -13.25
N ASP A 186 21.04 10.42 -12.29
CA ASP A 186 22.30 9.97 -11.67
C ASP A 186 22.76 8.60 -12.18
N ILE A 187 21.97 7.92 -13.04
CA ILE A 187 22.31 6.63 -13.64
C ILE A 187 22.89 6.89 -15.04
N PRO A 188 24.12 6.44 -15.36
CA PRO A 188 24.63 6.53 -16.72
C PRO A 188 23.68 5.79 -17.65
N LYS A 189 23.22 6.46 -18.71
CA LYS A 189 22.53 5.78 -19.80
C LYS A 189 23.57 5.02 -20.60
N ASP A 190 23.69 3.72 -20.33
CA ASP A 190 24.36 2.77 -21.22
C ASP A 190 23.46 2.48 -22.44
#